data_AF-A0A0P6XG29-F1
#
_entry.id   AF-A0A0P6XG29-F1
#
_cell.length_a   1.000
_cell.length_b   1.000
_cell.length_c   1.000
_cell.angle_alpha   90.00
_cell.angle_beta   90.00
_cell.angle_gamma   90.00
#
_symmetry.space_group_name_H-M   'P 1'
#
loop_
_entity.id
_entity.type
_entity.pdbx_description
1 polymer ?
#
loop_
_entity_poly.entity_id
_entity_poly.type
_entity_poly.pdbx_seq_one_letter_code
_entity_poly.pdbx_strand_id
1 'polypeptide(L)'
;MRTKIIKMVLLLLLAIAGFALVFWVAKNMPTKQELRAKQIIQSFIDSKGMDIEPGTEEYKIFMRGIVWGEYPELTGNGSNFVKNQEELDYVLDYAWKYSGYKGLYGDYNELDTEEAAPTTESNK
;
A
#
# COMPACT_ATOMS: atom_id res chain seq x y z
N MET A 1 -11.87 -19.26 48.69
CA MET A 1 -12.39 -18.11 47.91
C MET A 1 -11.30 -17.41 47.10
N ARG A 2 -10.18 -17.00 47.70
CA ARG A 2 -9.06 -16.31 47.01
C ARG A 2 -8.52 -17.03 45.76
N THR A 3 -8.32 -18.34 45.81
CA THR A 3 -7.82 -19.14 44.67
C THR A 3 -8.80 -19.23 43.50
N LYS A 4 -10.13 -19.14 43.75
CA LYS A 4 -11.14 -19.11 42.69
C LYS A 4 -11.16 -17.77 41.95
N ILE A 5 -11.00 -16.67 42.69
CA ILE A 5 -10.91 -15.31 42.14
C ILE A 5 -9.64 -15.16 41.28
N ILE A 6 -8.49 -15.63 41.77
CA ILE A 6 -7.22 -15.58 41.01
C ILE A 6 -7.33 -16.37 39.69
N LYS A 7 -7.92 -17.57 39.70
CA LYS A 7 -8.16 -18.36 38.47
C LYS A 7 -9.10 -17.64 37.49
N MET A 8 -10.16 -17.02 38.00
CA MET A 8 -11.10 -16.25 37.16
C MET A 8 -10.41 -15.04 36.51
N VAL A 9 -9.59 -14.30 37.26
CA VAL A 9 -8.81 -13.17 36.73
C VAL A 9 -7.79 -13.63 35.69
N LEU A 10 -7.12 -14.76 35.93
CA LEU A 10 -6.14 -15.32 34.98
C LEU A 10 -6.78 -15.74 33.65
N LEU A 11 -7.97 -16.36 33.71
CA LEU A 11 -8.73 -16.72 32.52
C LEU A 11 -9.22 -15.49 31.75
N LEU A 12 -9.63 -14.43 32.45
CA LEU A 12 -10.02 -13.17 31.83
C LEU A 12 -8.84 -12.51 31.10
N LEU A 13 -7.66 -12.46 31.72
CA LEU A 13 -6.46 -11.89 31.11
C LEU A 13 -6.01 -12.69 29.88
N LEU A 14 -6.09 -14.02 29.92
CA LEU A 14 -5.80 -14.87 28.75
C LEU A 14 -6.79 -14.64 27.60
N ALA A 15 -8.08 -14.46 27.91
CA ALA A 15 -9.09 -14.14 26.89
C ALA A 15 -8.82 -12.78 26.22
N ILE A 16 -8.45 -11.76 27.02
CA ILE A 16 -8.09 -10.43 26.50
C ILE A 16 -6.82 -10.50 25.65
N ALA A 17 -5.78 -11.20 26.11
CA ALA A 17 -4.54 -11.39 25.36
C ALA A 17 -4.79 -12.13 24.03
N GLY A 18 -5.64 -13.16 24.04
CA GLY A 18 -6.05 -13.87 22.83
C GLY A 18 -6.78 -12.96 21.84
N PHE A 19 -7.71 -12.13 22.32
CA PHE A 19 -8.43 -11.17 21.48
C PHE A 19 -7.52 -10.10 20.87
N ALA A 20 -6.57 -9.57 21.67
CA ALA A 20 -5.59 -8.61 21.20
C ALA A 20 -4.69 -9.20 20.10
N LEU A 21 -4.30 -10.46 20.23
CA LEU A 21 -3.47 -11.15 19.26
C LEU A 21 -4.21 -11.39 17.93
N VAL A 22 -5.47 -11.80 17.98
CA VAL A 22 -6.32 -11.92 16.78
C VAL A 22 -6.50 -10.58 16.09
N PHE A 23 -6.78 -9.52 16.85
CA PHE A 23 -6.93 -8.17 16.31
C PHE A 23 -5.66 -7.64 15.65
N TRP A 24 -4.50 -7.89 16.26
CA TRP A 24 -3.20 -7.50 15.71
C TRP A 24 -2.89 -8.22 14.40
N VAL A 25 -3.13 -9.54 14.33
CA VAL A 25 -2.94 -10.32 13.11
C VAL A 25 -3.88 -9.84 12.00
N ALA A 26 -5.15 -9.57 12.31
CA ALA A 26 -6.11 -9.10 11.33
C ALA A 26 -5.73 -7.74 10.71
N LYS A 27 -5.12 -6.82 11.48
CA LYS A 27 -4.64 -5.53 10.93
C LYS A 27 -3.45 -5.65 9.99
N ASN A 28 -2.65 -6.72 10.11
CA ASN A 28 -1.43 -6.89 9.34
C ASN A 28 -1.60 -7.80 8.11
N MET A 29 -2.81 -8.32 7.86
CA MET A 29 -3.05 -9.11 6.65
C MET A 29 -3.16 -8.19 5.42
N PRO A 30 -2.49 -8.53 4.31
CA PRO A 30 -2.67 -7.79 3.06
C PRO A 30 -4.12 -7.86 2.61
N THR A 31 -4.65 -6.75 2.13
CA THR A 31 -6.03 -6.71 1.62
C THR A 31 -6.14 -7.52 0.32
N LYS A 32 -7.36 -7.86 -0.10
CA LYS A 32 -7.58 -8.51 -1.41
C LYS A 32 -7.05 -7.66 -2.56
N GLN A 33 -7.15 -6.33 -2.41
CA GLN A 33 -6.68 -5.33 -3.36
C GLN A 33 -5.15 -5.38 -3.45
N GLU A 34 -4.48 -5.37 -2.30
CA GLU A 34 -3.03 -5.47 -2.19
C GLU A 34 -2.51 -6.79 -2.79
N LEU A 35 -3.19 -7.90 -2.53
CA LEU A 35 -2.84 -9.19 -3.13
C LEU A 35 -3.00 -9.18 -4.66
N ARG A 36 -4.06 -8.55 -5.17
CA ARG A 36 -4.33 -8.43 -6.61
C ARG A 36 -3.27 -7.57 -7.29
N ALA A 37 -2.94 -6.41 -6.72
CA ALA A 37 -1.88 -5.53 -7.21
C ALA A 37 -0.52 -6.25 -7.26
N LYS A 38 -0.16 -6.94 -6.17
CA LYS A 38 1.06 -7.74 -6.10
C LYS A 38 1.14 -8.78 -7.21
N GLN A 39 0.05 -9.49 -7.49
CA GLN A 39 0.00 -10.48 -8.58
C GLN A 39 0.18 -9.85 -9.96
N ILE A 40 -0.46 -8.71 -10.21
CA ILE A 40 -0.34 -7.98 -11.48
C ILE A 40 1.11 -7.54 -11.69
N ILE A 41 1.70 -6.89 -10.69
CA ILE A 41 3.07 -6.40 -10.75
C ILE A 41 4.08 -7.54 -10.88
N GLN A 42 3.92 -8.63 -10.12
CA GLN A 42 4.80 -9.80 -10.24
C GLN A 42 4.71 -10.42 -11.64
N SER A 43 3.51 -10.55 -12.19
CA SER A 43 3.32 -11.08 -13.54
C SER A 43 4.04 -10.22 -14.58
N PHE A 44 4.04 -8.89 -14.40
CA PHE A 44 4.81 -7.98 -15.25
C PHE A 44 6.32 -8.20 -15.10
N ILE A 45 6.84 -8.25 -13.87
CA ILE A 45 8.26 -8.52 -13.58
C ILE A 45 8.71 -9.81 -14.26
N ASP A 46 7.94 -10.89 -14.06
CA ASP A 46 8.23 -12.21 -14.62
C ASP A 46 8.20 -12.17 -16.16
N SER A 47 7.22 -11.48 -16.76
CA SER A 47 7.11 -11.36 -18.22
C SER A 47 8.26 -10.60 -18.88
N LYS A 48 8.88 -9.68 -18.14
CA LYS A 48 10.02 -8.89 -18.59
C LYS A 48 11.36 -9.56 -18.28
N GLY A 49 11.36 -10.67 -17.53
CA GLY A 49 12.58 -11.35 -17.08
C GLY A 49 13.42 -10.47 -16.15
N MET A 50 12.78 -9.59 -15.37
CA MET A 50 13.48 -8.72 -14.44
C MET A 50 13.79 -9.46 -13.13
N ASP A 51 15.02 -9.32 -12.64
CA ASP A 51 15.44 -9.87 -11.35
C ASP A 51 15.36 -8.77 -10.28
N ILE A 52 14.15 -8.56 -9.75
CA ILE A 52 13.86 -7.51 -8.78
C ILE A 52 13.08 -8.11 -7.60
N GLU A 53 13.68 -8.10 -6.42
CA GLU A 53 13.12 -8.72 -5.22
C GLU A 53 12.39 -7.72 -4.30
N PRO A 54 11.20 -8.05 -3.77
CA PRO A 54 10.51 -7.19 -2.81
C PRO A 54 11.37 -6.82 -1.59
N GLY A 55 11.46 -5.53 -1.29
CA GLY A 55 12.19 -5.01 -0.13
C GLY A 55 13.61 -4.49 -0.44
N THR A 56 14.12 -4.68 -1.65
CA THR A 56 15.39 -4.07 -2.09
C THR A 56 15.21 -2.62 -2.53
N GLU A 57 16.33 -1.89 -2.71
CA GLU A 57 16.28 -0.53 -3.25
C GLU A 57 15.85 -0.51 -4.72
N GLU A 58 16.24 -1.52 -5.50
CA GLU A 58 15.82 -1.70 -6.89
C GLU A 58 14.30 -1.85 -6.99
N TYR A 59 13.68 -2.61 -6.07
CA TYR A 59 12.23 -2.72 -5.99
C TYR A 59 11.55 -1.39 -5.67
N LYS A 60 12.12 -0.61 -4.75
CA LYS A 60 11.59 0.73 -4.44
C LYS A 60 11.69 1.66 -5.64
N ILE A 61 12.81 1.65 -6.37
CA ILE A 61 13.00 2.42 -7.62
C ILE A 61 11.94 1.99 -8.64
N PHE A 62 11.76 0.69 -8.84
CA PHE A 62 10.76 0.15 -9.74
C PHE A 62 9.33 0.58 -9.38
N MET A 63 8.96 0.49 -8.10
CA MET A 63 7.66 0.96 -7.60
C MET A 63 7.46 2.46 -7.84
N ARG A 64 8.49 3.30 -7.69
CA ARG A 64 8.42 4.72 -8.06
C ARG A 64 8.15 4.88 -9.55
N GLY A 65 8.85 4.14 -10.41
CA GLY A 65 8.62 4.18 -11.85
C GLY A 65 7.17 3.84 -12.23
N ILE A 66 6.53 2.91 -11.51
CA ILE A 66 5.10 2.65 -11.67
C ILE A 66 4.27 3.89 -11.31
N VAL A 67 4.51 4.52 -10.15
CA VAL A 67 3.79 5.73 -9.73
C VAL A 67 3.93 6.87 -10.76
N TRP A 68 5.11 7.01 -11.37
CA TRP A 68 5.39 8.03 -12.39
C TRP A 68 4.92 7.66 -13.80
N GLY A 69 4.33 6.48 -13.99
CA GLY A 69 3.82 6.04 -15.28
C GLY A 69 4.90 5.59 -16.27
N GLU A 70 6.11 5.27 -15.79
CA GLU A 70 7.23 4.78 -16.64
C GLU A 70 6.94 3.42 -17.27
N TYR A 71 5.96 2.70 -16.73
CA TYR A 71 5.49 1.40 -17.21
C TYR A 71 4.06 1.53 -17.74
N PRO A 72 3.86 1.94 -19.01
CA PRO A 72 2.53 2.08 -19.60
C PRO A 72 1.79 0.74 -19.69
N GLU A 73 2.49 -0.39 -19.65
CA GLU A 73 1.87 -1.72 -19.52
C GLU A 73 1.22 -1.95 -18.15
N LEU A 74 1.49 -1.12 -17.15
CA LEU A 74 0.86 -1.16 -15.83
C LEU A 74 -0.03 0.06 -15.56
N THR A 75 0.16 1.16 -16.29
CA THR A 75 -0.49 2.46 -15.99
C THR A 75 -1.24 3.08 -17.17
N GLY A 76 -0.96 2.63 -18.38
CA GLY A 76 -1.52 3.17 -19.61
C GLY A 76 -2.86 2.54 -20.00
N ASN A 77 -3.59 3.27 -20.83
CA ASN A 77 -4.81 2.78 -21.46
C ASN A 77 -4.50 1.58 -22.37
N GLY A 78 -5.24 0.48 -22.21
CA GLY A 78 -5.03 -0.74 -23.00
C GLY A 78 -3.91 -1.65 -22.48
N SER A 79 -3.54 -1.51 -21.20
CA SER A 79 -2.65 -2.44 -20.51
C SER A 79 -3.09 -3.90 -20.70
N ASN A 80 -2.11 -4.79 -20.96
CA ASN A 80 -2.33 -6.24 -21.00
C ASN A 80 -2.38 -6.87 -19.60
N PHE A 81 -2.02 -6.12 -18.56
CA PHE A 81 -1.91 -6.59 -17.18
C PHE A 81 -3.04 -6.07 -16.28
N VAL A 82 -3.47 -4.82 -16.51
CA VAL A 82 -4.49 -4.10 -15.76
C VAL A 82 -5.76 -4.02 -16.61
N LYS A 83 -6.84 -4.64 -16.13
CA LYS A 83 -8.06 -4.84 -16.92
C LYS A 83 -9.06 -3.70 -16.83
N ASN A 84 -9.02 -2.92 -15.75
CA ASN A 84 -9.97 -1.86 -15.47
C ASN A 84 -9.36 -0.81 -14.52
N GLN A 85 -10.07 0.29 -14.31
CA GLN A 85 -9.63 1.39 -13.44
C GLN A 85 -9.41 0.93 -11.99
N GLU A 86 -10.24 0.01 -11.49
CA GLU A 86 -10.12 -0.50 -10.14
C GLU A 86 -8.78 -1.23 -9.92
N GLU A 87 -8.35 -2.06 -10.89
CA GLU A 87 -7.03 -2.70 -10.84
C GLU A 87 -5.88 -1.69 -10.99
N LEU A 88 -6.07 -0.62 -11.75
CA LEU A 88 -5.10 0.46 -11.85
C LEU A 88 -4.90 1.14 -10.49
N ASP A 89 -6.00 1.48 -9.82
CA ASP A 89 -5.97 2.10 -8.49
C ASP A 89 -5.26 1.20 -7.48
N TYR A 90 -5.49 -0.12 -7.54
CA TYR A 90 -4.79 -1.09 -6.69
C TYR A 90 -3.28 -1.13 -6.96
N VAL A 91 -2.88 -1.10 -8.23
CA VAL A 91 -1.47 -1.08 -8.63
C VAL A 91 -0.79 0.19 -8.15
N LEU A 92 -1.43 1.34 -8.30
CA LEU A 92 -0.89 2.64 -7.88
C LEU A 92 -0.76 2.74 -6.36
N ASP A 93 -1.79 2.32 -5.60
CA ASP A 93 -1.74 2.31 -4.13
C ASP A 93 -0.64 1.37 -3.61
N TYR A 94 -0.53 0.18 -4.20
CA TYR A 94 0.54 -0.76 -3.87
C TYR A 94 1.91 -0.18 -4.19
N ALA A 95 2.09 0.40 -5.38
CA ALA A 95 3.34 1.02 -5.79
C ALA A 95 3.72 2.17 -4.86
N TRP A 96 2.78 3.05 -4.52
CA TRP A 96 3.01 4.12 -3.55
C TRP A 96 3.47 3.60 -2.19
N LYS A 97 2.76 2.60 -1.64
CA LYS A 97 3.08 1.98 -0.34
C LYS A 97 4.51 1.41 -0.30
N TYR A 98 4.98 0.81 -1.38
CA TYR A 98 6.28 0.13 -1.45
C TYR A 98 7.40 0.93 -2.14
N SER A 99 7.10 2.11 -2.68
CA SER A 99 8.07 3.02 -3.31
C SER A 99 9.06 3.68 -2.35
N GLY A 100 8.76 3.64 -1.05
CA GLY A 100 9.42 4.46 -0.03
C GLY A 100 8.88 5.89 0.07
N TYR A 101 7.96 6.31 -0.81
CA TYR A 101 7.34 7.64 -0.75
C TYR A 101 6.40 7.84 0.42
N LYS A 102 5.72 6.79 0.89
CA LYS A 102 4.80 6.91 2.04
C LYS A 102 5.46 7.53 3.29
N GLY A 103 6.74 7.24 3.52
CA GLY A 103 7.50 7.83 4.64
C GLY A 103 7.94 9.28 4.42
N LEU A 104 7.96 9.74 3.17
CA LEU A 104 8.45 11.07 2.76
C LEU A 104 7.32 12.06 2.45
N TYR A 105 6.22 11.58 1.87
CA TYR A 105 5.15 12.40 1.29
C TYR A 105 3.76 12.11 1.86
N GLY A 106 3.61 11.16 2.80
CA GLY A 106 2.30 10.83 3.36
C GLY A 106 1.47 9.93 2.46
N ASP A 107 0.15 10.05 2.54
CA ASP A 107 -0.79 9.19 1.80
C ASP A 107 -1.00 9.71 0.37
N TYR A 108 -1.18 8.81 -0.60
CA TYR A 108 -1.22 9.18 -2.03
C TYR A 108 -2.35 10.14 -2.39
N ASN A 109 -3.43 10.17 -1.59
CA ASN A 109 -4.64 10.94 -1.85
C ASN A 109 -4.70 12.31 -1.14
N GLU A 110 -3.64 12.75 -0.46
CA GLU A 110 -3.56 14.13 0.01
C GLU A 110 -3.22 15.04 -1.18
N LEU A 111 -4.25 15.49 -1.89
CA LEU A 111 -4.11 16.53 -2.91
C LEU A 111 -3.62 17.82 -2.26
N ASP A 112 -2.37 18.18 -2.50
CA ASP A 112 -1.82 19.49 -2.14
C ASP A 112 -2.51 20.55 -3.02
N THR A 113 -3.62 21.09 -2.53
CA THR A 113 -4.53 21.95 -3.30
C THR A 113 -4.15 23.43 -3.22
N GLU A 114 -3.01 23.78 -2.59
CA GLU A 114 -2.67 25.18 -2.29
C GLU A 114 -1.73 25.86 -3.31
N GLU A 115 -1.01 25.15 -4.16
CA GLU A 115 0.06 25.76 -4.99
C GLU A 115 -0.34 26.02 -6.45
N ALA A 116 -1.46 26.70 -6.70
CA ALA A 116 -1.76 27.25 -8.03
C ALA A 116 -2.69 28.48 -8.01
N ALA A 117 -2.67 29.30 -6.96
CA ALA A 117 -3.33 30.61 -7.03
C ALA A 117 -2.51 31.54 -7.94
N PRO A 118 -3.05 32.02 -9.08
CA PRO A 118 -2.36 33.02 -9.88
C PRO A 118 -2.24 34.31 -9.07
N THR A 119 -1.01 34.75 -8.81
CA THR A 119 -0.73 36.07 -8.26
C THR A 119 -1.27 37.11 -9.24
N THR A 120 -2.40 37.72 -8.89
CA THR A 120 -2.92 38.88 -9.62
C THR A 120 -2.01 40.06 -9.28
N GLU A 121 -1.07 40.38 -10.17
CA GLU A 121 -0.36 41.66 -10.16
C GLU A 121 -1.39 42.78 -10.34
N SER A 122 -1.72 43.42 -9.21
CA SER A 122 -2.47 44.66 -9.15
C SER A 122 -1.55 45.82 -9.56
N ASN A 123 -1.42 46.09 -10.85
CA ASN A 123 -0.83 47.33 -11.34
C ASN A 123 -1.78 48.51 -11.05
N LYS A 124 -1.30 49.48 -10.28
CA LYS A 124 -1.92 50.79 -10.08
C LYS A 124 -0.90 51.89 -10.33
#